data_AF-A0A8T5QBT4-F1
#
_entry.id   AF-A0A8T5QBT4-F1
#
_cell.length_a   1.000
_cell.length_b   1.000
_cell.length_c   1.000
_cell.angle_alpha   90.00
_cell.angle_beta   90.00
_cell.angle_gamma   90.00
#
_symmetry.space_group_name_H-M   'P 1'
#
loop_
_entity.id
_entity.type
_entity.pdbx_description
1 polymer ?
#
loop_
_entity_poly.entity_id
_entity_poly.type
_entity_poly.pdbx_seq_one_letter_code
_entity_poly.pdbx_strand_id
1 'polypeptide(L)'
;MEGITIRFQEDILKKIDKTITEHNFNSRTEFIREAVRDKLSELNRDELIEKFLALRGKAKIKTRPEDDEKRKWEFSKEFFAELDKRFKQSSQA
;
A
#
# COMPACT_ATOMS: atom_id res chain seq x y z
N MET A 1 15.29 5.82 -16.06
CA MET A 1 13.85 6.16 -16.21
C MET A 1 13.46 5.89 -17.63
N GLU A 2 12.33 5.23 -17.85
CA GLU A 2 11.76 5.04 -19.18
C GLU A 2 10.63 6.07 -19.40
N GLY A 3 10.50 6.55 -20.63
CA GLY A 3 9.46 7.50 -21.02
C GLY A 3 8.21 6.77 -21.47
N ILE A 4 7.05 7.17 -20.93
CA ILE A 4 5.74 6.66 -21.36
C ILE A 4 4.84 7.82 -21.80
N THR A 5 3.90 7.54 -22.68
CA THR A 5 2.84 8.49 -23.06
C THR A 5 1.51 7.98 -22.55
N ILE A 6 0.79 8.84 -21.83
CA ILE A 6 -0.53 8.53 -21.26
C ILE A 6 -1.52 9.62 -21.67
N ARG A 7 -2.79 9.23 -21.85
CA ARG A 7 -3.86 10.15 -22.24
C ARG A 7 -4.80 10.33 -21.06
N PHE A 8 -5.19 11.57 -20.81
CA PHE A 8 -6.16 11.95 -19.79
C PHE A 8 -7.33 12.67 -20.42
N GLN A 9 -8.47 12.63 -19.75
CA GLN A 9 -9.58 13.53 -20.06
C GLN A 9 -9.15 14.98 -19.74
N GLU A 10 -9.67 15.94 -20.50
CA GLU A 10 -9.25 17.35 -20.40
C GLU A 10 -9.54 17.94 -19.01
N ASP A 11 -10.68 17.59 -18.41
CA ASP A 11 -11.06 18.03 -17.08
C ASP A 11 -10.09 17.51 -16.00
N ILE A 12 -9.59 16.29 -16.16
CA ILE A 12 -8.56 15.72 -15.29
C ILE A 12 -7.23 16.45 -15.46
N LEU A 13 -6.83 16.79 -16.68
CA LEU A 13 -5.62 17.59 -16.91
C LEU A 13 -5.68 18.95 -16.21
N LYS A 14 -6.83 19.64 -16.30
CA LYS A 14 -7.06 20.91 -15.60
C LYS A 14 -6.96 20.76 -14.08
N LYS A 15 -7.49 19.67 -13.52
CA LYS A 15 -7.37 19.36 -12.09
C LYS A 15 -5.90 19.12 -11.70
N ILE A 16 -5.16 18.34 -12.48
CA ILE A 16 -3.74 18.07 -12.24
C ILE A 16 -2.95 19.39 -12.21
N ASP A 17 -3.16 20.28 -13.19
CA ASP A 17 -2.47 21.57 -13.26
C ASP A 17 -2.75 22.47 -12.05
N LYS A 18 -4.01 22.50 -11.62
CA LYS A 18 -4.43 23.24 -10.44
C LYS A 18 -3.75 22.69 -9.19
N THR A 19 -3.81 21.38 -8.98
CA THR A 19 -3.20 20.70 -7.82
C THR A 19 -1.69 20.88 -7.77
N ILE A 20 -1.01 20.79 -8.91
CA ILE A 20 0.45 21.04 -8.99
C ILE A 20 0.80 22.43 -8.46
N THR A 21 0.01 23.43 -8.85
CA THR A 21 0.22 24.82 -8.43
C THR A 21 -0.10 25.01 -6.94
N GLU A 22 -1.19 24.41 -6.45
CA GLU A 22 -1.63 24.54 -5.05
C GLU A 22 -0.67 23.86 -4.06
N HIS A 23 -0.05 22.75 -4.48
CA HIS A 23 0.81 21.94 -3.62
C HIS A 23 2.30 22.08 -3.96
N ASN A 24 2.67 23.04 -4.82
CA ASN A 24 4.05 23.35 -5.21
C ASN A 24 4.86 22.15 -5.75
N PHE A 25 4.23 21.31 -6.56
CA PHE A 25 4.97 20.26 -7.29
C PHE A 25 5.84 20.89 -8.37
N ASN A 26 7.07 20.37 -8.58
CA ASN A 26 7.97 20.98 -9.58
C ASN A 26 7.54 20.67 -11.02
N SER A 27 6.80 19.58 -11.26
CA SER A 27 6.31 19.23 -12.60
C SER A 27 5.14 18.24 -12.58
N ARG A 28 4.39 18.18 -13.69
CA ARG A 28 3.38 17.12 -13.93
C ARG A 28 3.96 15.72 -13.80
N THR A 29 5.18 15.51 -14.31
CA THR A 29 5.81 14.20 -14.29
C THR A 29 6.14 13.76 -12.86
N GLU A 30 6.57 14.69 -12.01
CA GLU A 30 6.80 14.40 -10.59
C GLU A 30 5.51 14.05 -9.86
N PHE A 31 4.48 14.88 -10.01
CA PHE A 31 3.15 14.63 -9.46
C PHE A 31 2.59 13.26 -9.85
N ILE A 32 2.64 12.93 -11.15
CA ILE A 32 2.15 11.64 -11.65
C ILE A 32 2.98 10.48 -11.10
N ARG A 33 4.31 10.62 -11.00
CA ARG A 33 5.16 9.57 -10.43
C ARG A 33 4.84 9.31 -8.96
N GLU A 34 4.64 10.36 -8.18
CA GLU A 34 4.30 10.25 -6.77
C GLU A 34 2.93 9.62 -6.57
N ALA A 35 1.92 10.11 -7.30
CA ALA A 35 0.58 9.51 -7.27
C ALA A 35 0.58 8.02 -7.66
N VAL A 36 1.37 7.62 -8.66
CA VAL A 36 1.52 6.21 -9.04
C VAL A 36 2.22 5.40 -7.95
N ARG A 37 3.29 5.92 -7.33
CA ARG A 37 3.98 5.24 -6.22
C ARG A 37 3.07 5.05 -5.01
N ASP A 38 2.34 6.09 -4.65
CA ASP A 38 1.40 6.05 -3.54
C ASP A 38 0.32 5.01 -3.81
N LYS A 39 -0.26 5.02 -5.02
CA LYS A 39 -1.31 4.05 -5.36
C LYS A 39 -0.81 2.61 -5.37
N LEU A 40 0.39 2.35 -5.89
CA LEU A 40 1.00 1.02 -5.84
C LEU A 40 1.29 0.59 -4.40
N SER A 41 1.70 1.51 -3.53
CA SER A 41 1.94 1.24 -2.11
C SER A 41 0.65 0.94 -1.36
N GLU A 42 -0.44 1.65 -1.66
CA GLU A 42 -1.78 1.37 -1.14
C GLU A 42 -2.27 -0.01 -1.57
N LEU A 43 -2.23 -0.34 -2.86
CA LEU A 43 -2.70 -1.62 -3.37
C LEU A 43 -1.93 -2.79 -2.74
N ASN A 44 -0.61 -2.64 -2.56
CA ASN A 44 0.19 -3.64 -1.84
C ASN A 44 -0.26 -3.80 -0.37
N ARG A 45 -0.65 -2.72 0.32
CA ARG A 45 -1.18 -2.79 1.69
C ARG A 45 -2.52 -3.50 1.72
N ASP A 46 -3.43 -3.16 0.81
CA ASP A 46 -4.75 -3.76 0.75
C ASP A 46 -4.66 -5.27 0.48
N GLU A 47 -3.79 -5.70 -0.45
CA GLU A 47 -3.52 -7.11 -0.69
C GLU A 47 -2.96 -7.84 0.54
N LEU A 48 -2.09 -7.18 1.31
CA LEU A 48 -1.53 -7.74 2.54
C LEU A 48 -2.60 -7.86 3.64
N ILE A 49 -3.47 -6.88 3.76
CA ILE A 49 -4.61 -6.90 4.68
C ILE A 49 -5.60 -8.00 4.29
N GLU A 50 -5.91 -8.16 3.01
CA GLU A 50 -6.79 -9.24 2.54
C GLU A 50 -6.18 -10.62 2.81
N LYS A 51 -4.87 -10.80 2.55
CA LYS A 51 -4.15 -12.03 2.92
C LYS A 51 -4.22 -12.29 4.42
N PHE A 52 -4.06 -11.25 5.25
CA PHE A 52 -4.19 -11.35 6.71
C PHE A 52 -5.60 -11.76 7.14
N LEU A 53 -6.65 -11.12 6.58
CA LEU A 53 -8.05 -11.46 6.89
C LEU A 53 -8.40 -12.88 6.43
N ALA A 54 -7.91 -13.32 5.27
CA ALA A 54 -8.09 -14.68 4.78
C ALA A 54 -7.40 -15.71 5.70
N LEU A 55 -6.19 -15.41 6.19
CA LEU A 55 -5.47 -16.26 7.15
C LEU A 55 -6.19 -16.31 8.50
N ARG A 56 -6.66 -15.16 9.01
CA ARG A 56 -7.47 -15.08 10.24
C ARG A 56 -8.81 -15.81 10.10
N GLY A 57 -9.44 -15.75 8.93
CA GLY A 57 -10.66 -16.49 8.62
C GLY A 57 -10.45 -18.01 8.57
N LYS A 58 -9.30 -18.46 8.06
CA LYS A 58 -8.87 -19.88 8.07
C LYS A 58 -8.46 -20.38 9.46
N ALA A 59 -8.09 -19.48 10.38
CA ALA A 59 -7.78 -19.82 11.77
C ALA A 59 -9.02 -20.15 12.64
N LYS A 60 -10.23 -20.22 12.07
CA LYS A 60 -11.44 -20.78 12.72
C LYS A 60 -11.38 -22.30 12.96
N ILE A 61 -10.20 -22.89 13.01
CA ILE A 61 -10.02 -24.27 13.51
C ILE A 61 -10.21 -24.20 15.02
N LYS A 62 -11.11 -25.03 15.56
CA LYS A 62 -11.48 -25.06 16.98
C LYS A 62 -10.23 -25.25 17.85
N THR A 63 -9.67 -24.14 18.34
CA THR A 63 -8.65 -24.14 19.39
C THR A 63 -9.33 -23.81 20.72
N ARG A 64 -8.81 -24.34 21.82
CA ARG A 64 -9.34 -24.02 23.16
C ARG A 64 -9.23 -22.50 23.41
N PRO A 65 -10.21 -21.86 24.08
CA PRO A 65 -10.27 -20.41 24.24
C PRO A 65 -9.00 -19.77 24.83
N GLU A 66 -8.30 -20.50 25.69
CA GLU A 66 -7.13 -20.02 26.44
C GLU A 66 -5.85 -19.89 25.57
N ASP A 67 -5.77 -20.59 24.45
CA ASP A 67 -4.61 -20.55 23.52
C ASP A 67 -4.81 -19.59 22.34
N ASP A 68 -6.03 -19.08 22.17
CA ASP A 68 -6.44 -18.34 20.99
C ASP A 68 -5.88 -16.91 20.99
N GLU A 69 -5.76 -16.28 22.16
CA GLU A 69 -5.13 -14.96 22.30
C GLU A 69 -3.61 -15.00 22.13
N LYS A 70 -2.94 -16.01 22.70
CA LYS A 70 -1.49 -16.19 22.56
C LYS A 70 -1.10 -16.42 21.10
N ARG A 71 -1.82 -17.28 20.37
CA ARG A 71 -1.58 -17.48 18.93
C ARG A 71 -1.83 -16.23 18.11
N LYS A 72 -2.91 -15.48 18.40
CA LYS A 72 -3.19 -14.21 17.71
C LYS A 72 -2.06 -13.21 17.93
N TRP A 73 -1.53 -13.14 19.15
CA TRP A 73 -0.42 -12.25 19.49
C TRP A 73 0.88 -12.64 18.80
N GLU A 74 1.27 -13.91 18.83
CA GLU A 74 2.48 -14.41 18.17
C GLU A 74 2.41 -14.23 16.65
N PHE A 75 1.27 -14.57 16.04
CA PHE A 75 1.05 -14.40 14.61
C PHE A 75 1.05 -12.92 14.20
N SER A 76 0.48 -12.04 15.03
CA SER A 76 0.55 -10.60 14.80
C SER A 76 1.99 -10.09 14.85
N LYS A 77 2.80 -10.55 15.82
CA LYS A 77 4.22 -10.20 15.92
C LYS A 77 5.02 -10.63 14.69
N GLU A 78 4.88 -11.87 14.24
CA GLU A 78 5.57 -12.37 13.05
C GLU A 78 5.15 -11.60 11.79
N PHE A 79 3.86 -11.29 11.66
CA PHE A 79 3.33 -10.52 10.55
C PHE A 79 3.85 -9.07 10.54
N PHE A 80 3.84 -8.38 11.69
CA PHE A 80 4.39 -7.03 11.78
C PHE A 80 5.89 -6.99 11.51
N ALA A 81 6.65 -8.03 11.91
CA ALA A 81 8.06 -8.14 11.58
C ALA A 81 8.30 -8.35 10.06
N GLU A 82 7.48 -9.16 9.40
CA GLU A 82 7.53 -9.36 7.95
C GLU A 82 7.09 -8.11 7.16
N LEU A 83 6.08 -7.38 7.67
CA LEU A 83 5.68 -6.08 7.13
C LEU A 83 6.84 -5.08 7.21
N ASP A 84 7.46 -4.92 8.38
CA ASP A 84 8.59 -4.01 8.58
C ASP A 84 9.77 -4.34 7.65
N LYS A 85 10.02 -5.63 7.41
CA LYS A 85 11.08 -6.09 6.51
C LYS A 85 10.79 -5.71 5.06
N ARG A 86 9.55 -5.87 4.59
CA ARG A 86 9.13 -5.52 3.21
C ARG A 86 9.01 -4.01 2.99
N PHE A 87 8.58 -3.26 4.01
CA PHE A 87 8.55 -1.80 3.96
C PHE A 87 9.96 -1.19 3.92
N LYS A 88 10.93 -1.76 4.64
CA LYS A 88 12.33 -1.30 4.55
C LYS A 88 12.99 -1.60 3.20
N GLN A 89 12.59 -2.69 2.54
CA GLN A 89 13.11 -3.05 1.21
C GLN A 89 12.53 -2.18 0.09
N SER A 90 11.29 -1.70 0.22
CA SER A 90 10.63 -0.83 -0.77
C SER A 90 11.06 0.65 -0.67
N SER A 91 11.56 1.10 0.49
CA SER A 91 12.12 2.46 0.66
C SER A 91 13.59 2.60 0.23
N GLN A 92 14.25 1.53 -0.23
CA GLN A 92 15.66 1.54 -0.69
C GLN A 92 15.83 1.30 -2.20
N ALA A 93 14.73 1.21 -2.97
CA ALA A 93 14.72 1.01 -4.43
C ALA A 93 14.10 2.21 -5.15
#